data_AF-A0A7U9XI43-F1
#
_entry.id   AF-A0A7U9XI43-F1
#
_cell.length_a   1.000
_cell.length_b   1.000
_cell.length_c   1.000
_cell.angle_alpha   90.00
_cell.angle_beta   90.00
_cell.angle_gamma   90.00
#
_symmetry.space_group_name_H-M   'P 1'
#
loop_
_entity.id
_entity.type
_entity.pdbx_description
1 polymer ?
#
loop_
_entity_poly.entity_id
_entity_poly.type
_entity_poly.pdbx_seq_one_letter_code
_entity_poly.pdbx_strand_id
1 'polypeptide(L)'
;MDLSNKYVVLDISELSGDLLLGMFVALDFVWAKAKEDRTVEKAIFIDEAWKLLVSNELAGEYLLEIFKVIRAYGGSAVCATQDLVDFFALKGGKLGRGILNNSKTKIILNMETSEAGNIREESDLSEAEAMSITRFERGTGLISTNNNNLIVDFKASQLEKDLITTDRKDLKELKQRLQKYGNQAYGKRAEQM
;
A
#
# COMPACT_ATOMS: atom_id res chain seq x y z
N MET A 1 -2.49 -12.58 -21.42
CA MET A 1 -2.83 -12.17 -20.05
C MET A 1 -4.34 -12.31 -19.91
N ASP A 2 -4.82 -13.10 -18.97
CA ASP A 2 -6.26 -13.24 -18.74
C ASP A 2 -6.72 -12.14 -17.78
N LEU A 3 -7.46 -11.17 -18.32
CA LEU A 3 -8.00 -10.03 -17.57
C LEU A 3 -9.41 -10.30 -17.04
N SER A 4 -9.95 -11.50 -17.24
CA SER A 4 -11.23 -11.91 -16.65
C SER A 4 -11.11 -12.30 -15.18
N ASN A 5 -9.89 -12.46 -14.68
CA ASN A 5 -9.64 -12.80 -13.29
C ASN A 5 -10.02 -11.64 -12.35
N LYS A 6 -10.58 -11.98 -11.18
CA LYS A 6 -10.97 -10.99 -10.16
C LYS A 6 -9.77 -10.30 -9.50
N TYR A 7 -8.61 -10.96 -9.52
CA TYR A 7 -7.37 -10.44 -8.97
C TYR A 7 -6.30 -10.42 -10.05
N VAL A 8 -5.83 -9.22 -10.39
CA VAL A 8 -4.83 -8.98 -11.42
C VAL A 8 -3.69 -8.19 -10.80
N VAL A 9 -2.47 -8.70 -10.96
CA VAL A 9 -1.23 -8.03 -10.53
C VAL A 9 -0.44 -7.67 -11.77
N LEU A 10 -0.10 -6.39 -11.90
CA LEU A 10 0.82 -5.91 -12.92
C LEU A 10 2.20 -5.77 -12.28
N ASP A 11 3.00 -6.82 -12.41
CA ASP A 11 4.38 -6.80 -11.92
C ASP A 11 5.27 -6.03 -12.90
N ILE A 12 5.91 -4.98 -12.38
CA ILE A 12 6.81 -4.10 -13.13
C ILE A 12 8.28 -4.28 -12.72
N SER A 13 8.61 -5.23 -11.85
CA SER A 13 9.97 -5.37 -11.30
C SER A 13 11.03 -5.74 -12.35
N GLU A 14 10.64 -6.42 -13.43
CA GLU A 14 11.55 -6.88 -14.49
C GLU A 14 11.66 -5.92 -15.67
N LEU A 15 11.06 -4.73 -15.60
CA LEU A 15 11.20 -3.72 -16.64
C LEU A 15 12.65 -3.23 -16.71
N SER A 16 13.34 -3.54 -17.81
CA SER A 16 14.71 -3.10 -18.09
C SER A 16 14.84 -1.62 -18.47
N GLY A 17 13.70 -0.96 -18.72
CA GLY A 17 13.61 0.44 -19.12
C GLY A 17 13.27 1.37 -17.97
N ASP A 18 12.67 2.51 -18.29
CA ASP A 18 12.21 3.46 -17.27
C ASP A 18 11.02 2.87 -16.48
N LEU A 19 11.30 2.49 -15.23
CA LEU A 19 10.31 1.95 -14.29
C LEU A 19 9.13 2.91 -14.08
N LEU A 20 9.37 4.23 -14.14
CA LEU A 20 8.33 5.25 -13.96
C LEU A 20 7.36 5.25 -15.14
N LEU A 21 7.88 5.15 -16.37
CA LEU A 21 7.04 5.04 -17.55
C LEU A 21 6.21 3.77 -17.51
N GLY A 22 6.81 2.64 -17.13
CA GLY A 22 6.11 1.37 -16.95
C GLY A 22 4.99 1.48 -15.91
N MET A 23 5.26 2.10 -14.77
CA MET A 23 4.27 2.34 -13.71
C MET A 23 3.13 3.25 -14.17
N PHE A 24 3.43 4.32 -14.91
CA PHE A 24 2.41 5.23 -15.43
C PHE A 24 1.50 4.53 -16.45
N VAL A 25 2.07 3.75 -17.39
CA VAL A 25 1.30 2.97 -18.37
C VAL A 25 0.44 1.90 -17.69
N ALA A 26 0.97 1.22 -16.68
CA ALA A 26 0.23 0.24 -15.90
C ALA A 26 -0.95 0.89 -15.16
N LEU A 27 -0.71 2.04 -14.51
CA LEU A 27 -1.76 2.81 -13.83
C LEU A 27 -2.85 3.29 -14.80
N ASP A 28 -2.46 3.82 -15.96
CA ASP A 28 -3.39 4.26 -16.99
C ASP A 28 -4.28 3.11 -17.49
N PHE A 29 -3.68 1.95 -17.75
CA PHE A 29 -4.41 0.75 -18.14
C PHE A 29 -5.41 0.30 -17.07
N VAL A 30 -4.98 0.19 -15.80
CA VAL A 30 -5.87 -0.23 -14.70
C VAL A 30 -6.98 0.79 -14.49
N TRP A 31 -6.68 2.08 -14.61
CA TRP A 31 -7.69 3.13 -14.49
C TRP A 31 -8.70 3.12 -15.64
N ALA A 32 -8.25 2.90 -16.88
CA ALA A 32 -9.13 2.69 -18.02
C ALA A 32 -10.08 1.52 -17.78
N LYS A 33 -9.57 0.39 -17.30
CA LYS A 33 -10.37 -0.78 -16.94
C LYS A 33 -11.36 -0.52 -15.81
N ALA A 34 -10.94 0.21 -14.77
CA ALA A 34 -11.82 0.55 -13.66
C ALA A 34 -13.04 1.37 -14.09
N LYS A 35 -12.92 2.16 -15.17
CA LYS A 35 -13.98 3.01 -15.71
C LYS A 35 -15.00 2.27 -16.58
N GLU A 36 -14.71 1.06 -17.06
CA GLU A 36 -15.57 0.33 -18.02
C GLU A 36 -16.96 -0.02 -17.46
N ASP A 37 -17.04 -0.39 -16.17
CA ASP A 37 -18.30 -0.75 -15.51
C ASP A 37 -18.40 -0.13 -14.12
N ARG A 38 -19.27 0.87 -13.96
CA ARG A 38 -19.48 1.56 -12.66
C ARG A 38 -20.29 0.76 -11.65
N THR A 39 -20.92 -0.35 -12.05
CA THR A 39 -21.77 -1.18 -11.20
C THR A 39 -20.97 -2.22 -10.40
N VAL A 40 -19.72 -2.48 -10.81
CA VAL A 40 -18.83 -3.44 -10.18
C VAL A 40 -17.93 -2.76 -9.15
N GLU A 41 -17.91 -3.33 -7.94
CA GLU A 41 -16.97 -2.95 -6.89
C GLU A 41 -15.55 -3.38 -7.23
N LYS A 42 -14.59 -2.48 -7.06
CA LYS A 42 -13.18 -2.72 -7.40
C LYS A 42 -12.23 -1.93 -6.52
N ALA A 43 -11.00 -2.40 -6.42
CA ALA A 43 -9.94 -1.70 -5.70
C ALA A 43 -8.68 -1.66 -6.56
N ILE A 44 -8.09 -0.47 -6.68
CA ILE A 44 -6.80 -0.26 -7.33
C ILE A 44 -5.76 -0.09 -6.22
N PHE A 45 -4.78 -0.99 -6.20
CA PHE A 45 -3.65 -0.92 -5.30
C PHE A 45 -2.42 -0.41 -6.05
N ILE A 46 -1.81 0.65 -5.53
CA ILE A 46 -0.68 1.35 -6.14
C ILE A 46 0.46 1.32 -5.13
N ASP A 47 1.35 0.36 -5.28
CA ASP A 47 2.54 0.28 -4.44
C ASP A 47 3.58 1.32 -4.88
N GLU A 48 4.34 1.86 -3.93
CA GLU A 48 5.36 2.89 -4.16
C GLU A 48 4.84 4.12 -4.94
N ALA A 49 3.61 4.55 -4.67
CA ALA A 49 2.95 5.64 -5.40
C ALA A 49 3.71 6.98 -5.36
N TRP A 50 4.60 7.16 -4.36
CA TRP A 50 5.49 8.31 -4.27
C TRP A 50 6.36 8.46 -5.52
N LYS A 51 6.73 7.37 -6.20
CA LYS A 51 7.51 7.40 -7.45
C LYS A 51 6.81 8.22 -8.53
N LEU A 52 5.50 8.06 -8.68
CA LEU A 52 4.70 8.87 -9.60
C LEU A 52 4.61 10.32 -9.12
N LEU A 53 4.43 10.53 -7.81
CA LEU A 53 4.36 11.87 -7.22
C LEU A 53 5.63 12.69 -7.40
N VAL A 54 6.82 12.09 -7.31
CA VAL A 54 8.09 12.83 -7.41
C VAL A 54 8.61 12.92 -8.85
N SER A 55 8.13 12.06 -9.75
CA SER A 55 8.66 11.97 -11.13
C SER A 55 8.42 13.23 -11.95
N ASN A 56 7.16 13.65 -12.10
CA ASN A 56 6.77 14.88 -12.77
C ASN A 56 5.35 15.29 -12.36
N GLU A 57 5.02 16.55 -12.60
CA GLU A 57 3.74 17.16 -12.21
C GLU A 57 2.53 16.45 -12.83
N LEU A 58 2.58 16.10 -14.11
CA LEU A 58 1.48 15.43 -14.81
C LEU A 58 1.15 14.07 -14.20
N ALA A 59 2.17 13.26 -13.89
CA ALA A 59 1.97 11.95 -13.28
C ALA A 59 1.34 12.06 -11.88
N GLY A 60 1.80 13.01 -11.07
CA GLY A 60 1.24 13.25 -9.74
C GLY A 60 -0.17 13.84 -9.78
N GLU A 61 -0.48 14.72 -10.73
CA GLU A 61 -1.85 15.22 -10.96
C GLU A 61 -2.80 14.11 -11.40
N TYR A 62 -2.34 13.22 -12.28
CA TYR A 62 -3.12 12.07 -12.73
C TYR A 62 -3.43 11.11 -11.59
N LEU A 63 -2.43 10.80 -10.75
CA LEU A 63 -2.64 10.00 -9.55
C LEU A 63 -3.67 10.67 -8.62
N LEU A 64 -3.54 11.97 -8.36
CA LEU A 64 -4.51 12.71 -7.54
C LEU A 64 -5.92 12.70 -8.13
N GLU A 65 -6.05 12.79 -9.46
CA GLU A 65 -7.35 12.72 -10.14
C GLU A 65 -8.04 11.39 -9.83
N ILE A 66 -7.34 10.26 -9.94
CA ILE A 66 -7.87 8.94 -9.62
C ILE A 66 -8.46 8.92 -8.21
N PHE A 67 -7.71 9.39 -7.20
CA PHE A 67 -8.18 9.43 -5.82
C PHE A 67 -9.43 10.31 -5.63
N LYS A 68 -9.60 11.37 -6.41
CA LYS A 68 -10.79 12.25 -6.35
C LYS A 68 -12.03 11.61 -6.97
N VAL A 69 -11.88 10.85 -8.06
CA VAL A 69 -13.02 10.43 -8.88
C VAL A 69 -13.39 8.96 -8.74
N ILE A 70 -12.48 8.10 -8.25
CA ILE A 70 -12.65 6.63 -8.26
C ILE A 70 -13.93 6.14 -7.60
N ARG A 71 -14.39 6.83 -6.54
CA ARG A 71 -15.64 6.52 -5.85
C ARG A 71 -16.86 6.57 -6.79
N ALA A 72 -16.88 7.50 -7.75
CA ALA A 72 -17.97 7.61 -8.73
C ALA A 72 -18.00 6.44 -9.74
N TYR A 73 -16.94 5.63 -9.77
CA TYR A 73 -16.81 4.44 -10.60
C TYR A 73 -16.92 3.14 -9.80
N GLY A 74 -17.49 3.19 -8.59
CA GLY A 74 -17.65 2.02 -7.72
C GLY A 74 -16.31 1.48 -7.21
N GLY A 75 -15.25 2.29 -7.21
CA GLY A 75 -13.91 1.86 -6.87
C GLY A 75 -13.37 2.44 -5.57
N SER A 76 -12.30 1.84 -5.06
CA SER A 76 -11.40 2.39 -4.05
C SER A 76 -9.98 2.47 -4.61
N ALA A 77 -9.24 3.54 -4.28
CA ALA A 77 -7.81 3.65 -4.55
C ALA A 77 -7.06 3.49 -3.24
N VAL A 78 -6.03 2.65 -3.26
CA VAL A 78 -5.16 2.38 -2.12
C VAL A 78 -3.73 2.59 -2.58
N CYS A 79 -2.97 3.42 -1.88
CA CYS A 79 -1.54 3.53 -2.09
C CYS A 79 -0.76 3.22 -0.82
N ALA A 80 0.43 2.67 -0.97
CA ALA A 80 1.40 2.51 0.09
C ALA A 80 2.64 3.39 -0.21
N THR A 81 3.19 4.00 0.84
CA THR A 81 4.46 4.74 0.79
C THR A 81 5.20 4.53 2.10
N GLN A 82 6.52 4.49 2.03
CA GLN A 82 7.39 4.37 3.20
C GLN A 82 8.00 5.71 3.62
N ASP A 83 8.09 6.67 2.69
CA ASP A 83 8.69 7.98 2.92
C ASP A 83 7.64 9.07 2.70
N LEU A 84 7.29 9.79 3.77
CA LEU A 84 6.36 10.93 3.69
C LEU A 84 7.00 12.18 3.12
N VAL A 85 8.32 12.35 3.26
CA VAL A 85 9.04 13.51 2.71
C VAL A 85 8.92 13.49 1.19
N ASP A 86 9.17 12.35 0.57
CA ASP A 86 9.01 12.17 -0.88
C ASP A 86 7.55 12.34 -1.30
N PHE A 87 6.62 11.85 -0.49
CA PHE A 87 5.18 12.01 -0.74
C PHE A 87 4.73 13.48 -0.79
N PHE A 88 5.42 14.37 -0.06
CA PHE A 88 5.14 15.81 -0.01
C PHE A 88 6.14 16.68 -0.79
N ALA A 89 7.08 16.11 -1.53
CA ALA A 89 8.19 16.85 -2.14
C ALA A 89 7.73 17.85 -3.23
N LEU A 90 6.74 17.51 -4.06
CA LEU A 90 6.29 18.37 -5.16
C LEU A 90 5.19 19.36 -4.75
N LYS A 91 5.22 20.55 -5.39
CA LYS A 91 4.23 21.63 -5.22
C LYS A 91 4.01 22.01 -3.75
N GLY A 92 5.07 21.97 -2.94
CA GLY A 92 5.00 22.21 -1.50
C GLY A 92 4.04 21.25 -0.79
N GLY A 93 3.93 20.00 -1.26
CA GLY A 93 3.09 18.95 -0.70
C GLY A 93 1.66 18.90 -1.23
N LYS A 94 1.24 19.79 -2.13
CA LYS A 94 -0.16 19.90 -2.58
C LYS A 94 -0.72 18.60 -3.15
N LEU A 95 0.08 17.84 -3.91
CA LEU A 95 -0.37 16.60 -4.53
C LEU A 95 -0.54 15.48 -3.49
N GLY A 96 0.49 15.25 -2.67
CA GLY A 96 0.44 14.27 -1.57
C GLY A 96 -0.68 14.58 -0.58
N ARG A 97 -0.80 15.83 -0.11
CA ARG A 97 -1.93 16.26 0.74
C ARG A 97 -3.28 16.05 0.08
N GLY A 98 -3.37 16.30 -1.22
CA GLY A 98 -4.57 16.02 -1.99
C GLY A 98 -4.98 14.54 -1.93
N ILE A 99 -4.02 13.62 -2.10
CA ILE A 99 -4.27 12.18 -1.99
C ILE A 99 -4.65 11.81 -0.55
N LEU A 100 -3.92 12.30 0.44
CA LEU A 100 -4.16 12.05 1.85
C LEU A 100 -5.56 12.52 2.29
N ASN A 101 -6.01 13.69 1.81
CA ASN A 101 -7.33 14.26 2.11
C ASN A 101 -8.48 13.50 1.42
N ASN A 102 -8.24 12.90 0.25
CA ASN A 102 -9.21 12.04 -0.43
C ASN A 102 -9.18 10.59 0.11
N SER A 103 -8.20 10.26 0.96
CA SER A 103 -8.05 8.95 1.60
C SER A 103 -8.77 8.93 2.94
N LYS A 104 -10.01 8.41 2.93
CA LYS A 104 -10.88 8.36 4.13
C LYS A 104 -10.30 7.49 5.24
N THR A 105 -9.68 6.37 4.86
CA THR A 105 -9.05 5.43 5.78
C THR A 105 -7.56 5.45 5.55
N LYS A 106 -6.80 5.60 6.63
CA LYS A 106 -5.35 5.59 6.66
C LYS A 106 -4.89 4.50 7.60
N ILE A 107 -3.94 3.68 7.17
CA ILE A 107 -3.29 2.68 8.01
C ILE A 107 -1.87 3.17 8.22
N ILE A 108 -1.56 3.53 9.46
CA ILE A 108 -0.26 4.08 9.87
C ILE A 108 0.45 3.00 10.68
N LEU A 109 1.55 2.50 10.13
CA LEU A 109 2.39 1.49 10.80
C LEU A 109 3.47 2.18 11.64
N ASN A 110 4.44 1.42 12.14
CA ASN A 110 5.59 2.01 12.84
C ASN A 110 6.30 3.04 11.94
N MET A 111 6.61 4.21 12.49
CA MET A 111 7.33 5.29 11.80
C MET A 111 8.40 5.90 12.71
N GLU A 112 9.41 6.51 12.10
CA GLU A 112 10.39 7.32 12.81
C GLU A 112 9.75 8.57 13.44
N THR A 113 10.39 9.12 14.48
CA THR A 113 9.82 10.24 15.25
C THR A 113 9.53 11.48 14.39
N SER A 114 10.39 11.77 13.40
CA SER A 114 10.19 12.87 12.47
C SER A 114 8.98 12.66 11.58
N GLU A 115 8.78 11.46 11.05
CA GLU A 115 7.64 11.15 10.19
C GLU A 115 6.32 11.07 10.97
N ALA A 116 6.36 10.56 12.20
CA ALA A 116 5.22 10.60 13.12
C ALA A 116 4.79 12.04 13.42
N GLY A 117 5.74 12.97 13.49
CA GLY A 117 5.48 14.41 13.57
C GLY A 117 4.76 14.93 12.32
N ASN A 118 5.31 14.63 11.13
CA ASN A 118 4.73 15.06 9.86
C ASN A 118 3.30 14.53 9.66
N ILE A 119 3.06 13.24 9.90
CA ILE A 119 1.71 12.66 9.73
C ILE A 119 0.70 13.23 10.74
N ARG A 120 1.17 13.61 11.94
CA ARG A 120 0.36 14.31 12.94
C ARG A 120 -0.01 15.73 12.51
N GLU A 121 0.83 16.43 11.77
CA GLU A 121 0.47 17.75 11.23
C GLU A 121 -0.57 17.63 10.10
N GLU A 122 -0.51 16.55 9.34
CA GLU A 122 -1.37 16.31 8.17
C GLU A 122 -2.64 15.49 8.51
N SER A 123 -2.76 14.99 9.73
CA SER A 123 -3.89 14.16 10.21
C SER A 123 -4.32 14.57 11.61
N ASP A 124 -5.58 14.35 11.98
CA ASP A 124 -6.11 14.70 13.31
C ASP A 124 -5.64 13.73 14.43
N LEU A 125 -4.32 13.53 14.56
CA LEU A 125 -3.71 12.70 15.60
C LEU A 125 -3.35 13.53 16.84
N SER A 126 -3.64 12.97 18.00
CA SER A 126 -3.13 13.45 19.27
C SER A 126 -1.62 13.16 19.42
N GLU A 127 -0.98 13.88 20.34
CA GLU A 127 0.42 13.62 20.70
C GLU A 127 0.65 12.20 21.20
N ALA A 128 -0.29 11.66 21.99
CA ALA A 128 -0.21 10.30 22.50
C ALA A 128 -0.29 9.25 21.38
N GLU A 129 -1.12 9.48 20.36
CA GLU A 129 -1.20 8.59 19.19
C GLU A 129 0.07 8.64 18.35
N ALA A 130 0.62 9.84 18.10
CA ALA A 130 1.90 9.98 17.41
C ALA A 130 3.05 9.31 18.19
N MET A 131 3.08 9.43 19.51
CA MET A 131 4.05 8.72 20.37
C MET A 131 3.85 7.20 20.36
N SER A 132 2.62 6.72 20.14
CA SER A 132 2.35 5.28 20.05
C SER A 132 2.84 4.72 18.72
N ILE A 133 2.67 5.47 17.62
CA ILE A 133 3.15 5.11 16.27
C ILE A 133 4.64 4.80 16.27
N THR A 134 5.48 5.58 16.97
CA THR A 134 6.93 5.36 17.03
C THR A 134 7.36 4.10 17.80
N ARG A 135 6.42 3.49 18.54
CA ARG A 135 6.67 2.34 19.42
C ARG A 135 5.99 1.06 18.96
N PHE A 136 5.26 1.11 17.84
CA PHE A 136 4.59 -0.08 17.32
C PHE A 136 5.59 -1.18 17.00
N GLU A 137 5.29 -2.39 17.43
CA GLU A 137 6.00 -3.56 16.97
C GLU A 137 5.52 -3.94 15.56
N ARG A 138 6.29 -4.79 14.88
CA ARG A 138 5.89 -5.29 13.56
C ARG A 138 4.56 -6.02 13.67
N GLY A 139 3.57 -5.56 12.90
CA GLY A 139 2.21 -6.10 12.93
C GLY A 139 1.24 -5.27 13.77
N THR A 140 1.69 -4.23 14.47
CA THR A 140 0.79 -3.24 15.08
C THR A 140 0.70 -2.00 14.20
N GLY A 141 -0.47 -1.36 14.18
CA GLY A 141 -0.66 -0.10 13.49
C GLY A 141 -1.86 0.67 14.01
N LEU A 142 -2.05 1.87 13.49
CA LEU A 142 -3.18 2.74 13.76
C LEU A 142 -4.04 2.85 12.50
N ILE A 143 -5.32 2.50 12.62
CA ILE A 143 -6.32 2.78 11.59
C ILE A 143 -7.00 4.10 11.96
N SER A 144 -6.79 5.11 11.13
CA SER A 144 -7.48 6.40 11.22
C SER A 144 -8.58 6.46 10.16
N THR A 145 -9.83 6.66 10.57
CA THR A 145 -10.97 6.83 9.67
C THR A 145 -11.88 7.96 10.16
N ASN A 146 -11.99 9.01 9.35
CA ASN A 146 -12.56 10.30 9.78
C ASN A 146 -11.85 10.80 11.05
N ASN A 147 -12.52 10.79 12.18
CA ASN A 147 -12.02 11.29 13.47
C ASN A 147 -11.84 10.16 14.49
N ASN A 148 -11.90 8.90 14.03
CA ASN A 148 -11.72 7.73 14.87
C ASN A 148 -10.39 7.09 14.56
N ASN A 149 -9.57 6.94 15.60
CA ASN A 149 -8.29 6.27 15.55
C ASN A 149 -8.35 5.01 16.40
N LEU A 150 -7.94 3.89 15.83
CA LEU A 150 -7.94 2.60 16.49
C LEU A 150 -6.56 1.96 16.34
N ILE A 151 -5.92 1.64 17.45
CA ILE A 151 -4.72 0.81 17.44
C ILE A 151 -5.17 -0.64 17.23
N VAL A 152 -4.54 -1.32 16.28
CA VAL A 152 -4.89 -2.68 15.87
C VAL A 152 -3.64 -3.53 15.74
N ASP A 153 -3.81 -4.83 16.02
CA ASP A 153 -2.82 -5.85 15.74
C ASP A 153 -3.23 -6.65 14.49
N PHE A 154 -2.45 -6.52 13.44
CA PHE A 154 -2.55 -7.27 12.21
C PHE A 154 -1.94 -8.66 12.39
N LYS A 155 -2.80 -9.68 12.40
CA LYS A 155 -2.39 -11.08 12.49
C LYS A 155 -2.64 -11.77 11.16
N ALA A 156 -1.55 -12.16 10.50
CA ALA A 156 -1.61 -13.03 9.33
C ALA A 156 -1.66 -14.49 9.79
N SER A 157 -2.47 -15.30 9.10
CA SER A 157 -2.36 -16.75 9.15
C SER A 157 -0.96 -17.18 8.68
N GLN A 158 -0.56 -18.40 9.05
CA GLN A 158 0.72 -18.93 8.59
C GLN A 158 0.78 -19.01 7.06
N LEU A 159 -0.36 -19.29 6.40
CA LEU A 159 -0.44 -19.36 4.95
C LEU A 159 -0.17 -18.00 4.33
N GLU A 160 -0.84 -16.95 4.80
CA GLU A 160 -0.63 -15.58 4.33
C GLU A 160 0.82 -15.15 4.55
N LYS A 161 1.37 -15.42 5.75
CA LYS A 161 2.77 -15.10 6.06
C LYS A 161 3.74 -15.81 5.11
N ASP A 162 3.54 -17.10 4.84
CA ASP A 162 4.40 -17.87 3.94
C ASP A 162 4.32 -17.36 2.49
N LEU A 163 3.17 -16.82 2.08
CA LEU A 163 2.95 -16.29 0.73
C LEU A 163 3.56 -14.90 0.53
N ILE A 164 3.56 -14.04 1.55
CA ILE A 164 3.91 -12.61 1.41
C ILE A 164 5.24 -12.22 2.06
N THR A 165 5.84 -13.08 2.89
CA THR A 165 7.05 -12.68 3.65
C THR A 165 8.24 -12.43 2.73
N THR A 166 8.90 -11.31 2.96
CA THR A 166 10.20 -10.95 2.36
C THR A 166 11.35 -11.12 3.37
N ASP A 167 11.05 -11.51 4.62
CA ASP A 167 12.05 -11.67 5.66
C ASP A 167 12.97 -12.86 5.35
N ARG A 168 14.28 -12.62 5.38
CA ARG A 168 15.28 -13.64 5.03
C ARG A 168 15.22 -14.88 5.93
N LYS A 169 14.92 -14.73 7.23
CA LYS A 169 14.84 -15.86 8.17
C LYS A 169 13.58 -16.67 7.87
N ASP A 170 12.44 -16.01 7.74
CA ASP A 170 11.17 -16.66 7.37
C ASP A 170 11.31 -17.42 6.04
N LEU A 171 11.92 -16.80 5.02
CA LEU A 171 12.14 -17.41 3.70
C LEU A 171 13.08 -18.63 3.78
N LYS A 172 14.11 -18.57 4.61
CA LYS A 172 15.03 -19.70 4.82
C LYS A 172 14.30 -20.87 5.46
N GLU A 173 13.45 -20.61 6.46
CA GLU A 173 12.64 -21.63 7.12
C GLU A 173 11.61 -22.23 6.15
N LEU A 174 10.88 -21.39 5.41
CA LEU A 174 9.92 -21.83 4.40
C LEU A 174 10.60 -22.71 3.35
N LYS A 175 11.79 -22.32 2.86
CA LYS A 175 12.57 -23.14 1.92
C LYS A 175 12.90 -24.53 2.48
N GLN A 176 13.28 -24.61 3.76
CA GLN A 176 13.55 -25.89 4.42
C GLN A 176 12.27 -26.75 4.53
N ARG A 177 11.13 -26.15 4.91
CA ARG A 177 9.84 -26.85 4.96
C ARG A 177 9.42 -27.35 3.59
N LEU A 178 9.54 -26.52 2.55
CA LEU A 178 9.22 -26.90 1.16
C LEU A 178 10.10 -28.04 0.64
N GLN A 179 11.39 -28.07 1.00
CA GLN A 179 12.28 -29.18 0.61
C GLN A 179 11.87 -30.51 1.24
N LYS A 180 11.32 -30.49 2.46
CA LYS A 180 10.95 -31.72 3.19
C LYS A 180 9.53 -32.20 2.86
N TYR A 181 8.59 -31.29 2.61
CA TYR A 181 7.16 -31.61 2.51
C TYR A 181 6.48 -31.14 1.21
N GLY A 182 7.22 -30.53 0.28
CA GLY A 182 6.67 -29.94 -0.94
C GLY A 182 5.63 -28.86 -0.64
N ASN A 183 4.69 -28.63 -1.56
CA ASN A 183 3.66 -27.59 -1.43
C ASN A 183 2.72 -27.76 -0.21
N GLN A 184 2.70 -28.94 0.43
CA GLN A 184 1.94 -29.14 1.68
C GLN A 184 2.56 -28.40 2.89
N ALA A 185 3.73 -27.80 2.71
CA ALA A 185 4.40 -27.00 3.71
C ALA A 185 3.71 -25.65 3.97
N TYR A 186 3.03 -25.08 2.97
CA TYR A 186 2.38 -23.79 3.13
C TYR A 186 1.32 -23.83 4.23
N GLY A 187 1.37 -22.86 5.14
CA GLY A 187 0.34 -22.68 6.16
C GLY A 187 0.45 -23.58 7.38
N LYS A 188 1.48 -24.44 7.49
CA LYS A 188 1.78 -25.16 8.75
C LYS A 188 3.04 -24.61 9.41
N ARG A 189 3.05 -24.56 10.74
CA ARG A 189 4.24 -24.20 11.51
C ARG A 189 5.22 -25.37 11.57
N ALA A 190 6.51 -25.10 11.78
CA ALA A 190 7.52 -26.14 11.94
C ALA A 190 7.18 -27.16 13.06
N GLU A 191 6.48 -26.72 14.10
CA GLU A 191 6.01 -27.55 15.22
C GLU A 191 4.82 -28.48 14.85
N GLN A 192 4.14 -28.19 13.74
CA GLN A 192 2.94 -28.89 13.27
C GLN A 192 3.25 -29.87 12.12
N MET A 193 4.54 -30.10 11.82
CA MET A 193 5.05 -30.93 10.71
C MET A 193 6.05 -31.97 11.18
#